data_AF-A0A7S4MVT0-F1
#
_entry.id   AF-A0A7S4MVT0-F1
#
_cell.length_a   1.000
_cell.length_b   1.000
_cell.length_c   1.000
_cell.angle_alpha   90.00
_cell.angle_beta   90.00
_cell.angle_gamma   90.00
#
_symmetry.space_group_name_H-M   'P 1'
#
loop_
_entity.id
_entity.type
_entity.pdbx_description
1 polymer ?
#
loop_
_entity_poly.entity_id
_entity_poly.type
_entity_poly.pdbx_seq_one_letter_code
_entity_poly.pdbx_strand_id
1 'polypeptide(L)'
;FFTPSGLSNRVDGDRNEFGANDRLTCTITADLPRYDGDHDIREEIDEQLQRLADDIIAHSSGSRHELTLEEQYYSVSPPGSRLPRHMDERHEETKGEQGWSTETRRSVSWLLYLSDADVEGGELRAYVRHCEPSCCCGAYKGDIQVGWLGSDAGSKTTTYDPVYLDCWVKTATESTAIHEEKEDTQQLKWKALYLLYRIRNKNGQRENVSKPFSQQSHGWPVNNLDLEPASFRDALRTQLLPSHRDLFVSTEEIYDYDKQPIPQMDIAPVAGTLVLFDSVAVPHAVLPTTRGERLALAGWFHEPQQEFPDWYGS
;
A
#
# COMPACT_ATOMS: atom_id res chain seq x y z
N PHE A 1 -2.65 22.64 16.74
CA PHE A 1 -1.50 23.49 16.36
C PHE A 1 -0.87 22.88 15.13
N PHE A 2 -0.59 23.68 14.09
CA PHE A 2 0.04 23.19 12.86
C PHE A 2 1.56 23.13 13.02
N THR A 3 2.17 22.02 12.59
CA THR A 3 3.62 21.80 12.62
C THR A 3 4.13 21.47 11.22
N PRO A 4 5.37 21.87 10.86
CA PRO A 4 6.01 21.40 9.62
C PRO A 4 6.03 19.87 9.58
N SER A 5 5.61 19.30 8.46
CA SER A 5 5.49 17.84 8.32
C SER A 5 6.86 17.15 8.26
N GLY A 6 7.89 17.85 7.79
CA GLY A 6 9.21 17.27 7.56
C GLY A 6 9.26 16.20 6.45
N LEU A 7 8.19 16.10 5.64
CA LEU A 7 8.06 15.13 4.56
C LEU A 7 8.02 15.81 3.17
N SER A 8 7.66 17.09 3.11
CA SER A 8 7.59 17.83 1.84
C SER A 8 8.99 18.13 1.31
N ASN A 9 9.09 18.27 -0.01
CA ASN A 9 10.30 18.72 -0.70
C ASN A 9 11.54 17.82 -0.56
N ARG A 10 11.41 16.57 -0.07
CA ARG A 10 12.53 15.61 -0.13
C ARG A 10 12.88 15.29 -1.58
N VAL A 11 14.15 15.48 -1.94
CA VAL A 11 14.75 15.01 -3.19
C VAL A 11 15.77 13.94 -2.81
N ASP A 12 15.85 12.86 -3.59
CA ASP A 12 16.84 11.80 -3.35
C ASP A 12 18.25 12.38 -3.30
N GLY A 13 18.93 12.18 -2.16
CA GLY A 13 20.30 12.64 -1.93
C GLY A 13 20.45 14.06 -1.37
N ASP A 14 19.35 14.81 -1.16
CA ASP A 14 19.42 16.17 -0.61
C ASP A 14 19.29 16.19 0.93
N ARG A 15 19.96 17.15 1.54
CA ARG A 15 19.72 17.48 2.95
C ARG A 15 18.31 18.05 3.05
N ASN A 16 17.46 17.48 3.90
CA ASN A 16 16.11 17.96 4.13
C ASN A 16 16.07 19.49 4.26
N GLU A 17 15.60 20.19 3.22
CA GLU A 17 15.40 21.63 3.26
C GLU A 17 14.02 21.91 3.90
N PHE A 18 13.97 21.79 5.23
CA PHE A 18 12.82 22.25 6.01
C PHE A 18 12.79 23.78 5.98
N GLY A 19 12.11 24.32 4.96
CA GLY A 19 12.00 25.75 4.71
C GLY A 19 10.58 26.27 4.90
N ALA A 20 10.38 27.56 4.59
CA ALA A 20 9.07 28.22 4.62
C ALA A 20 8.02 27.59 3.68
N ASN A 21 8.44 26.70 2.78
CA ASN A 21 7.60 26.00 1.82
C ASN A 21 7.28 24.56 2.24
N ASP A 22 7.58 24.15 3.48
CA ASP A 22 7.14 22.83 3.98
C ASP A 22 5.63 22.86 4.26
N ARG A 23 4.95 21.78 3.88
CA ARG A 23 3.56 21.53 4.27
C ARG A 23 3.46 21.53 5.79
N LEU A 24 2.47 22.24 6.30
CA LEU A 24 2.10 22.21 7.70
C LEU A 24 0.99 21.19 7.92
N THR A 25 1.04 20.44 9.01
CA THR A 25 0.04 19.44 9.38
C THR A 25 -0.45 19.66 10.80
N CYS A 26 -1.73 19.38 11.05
CA CYS A 26 -2.31 19.31 12.38
C CYS A 26 -3.00 17.96 12.52
N THR A 27 -2.32 16.99 13.14
CA THR A 27 -2.87 15.66 13.41
C THR A 27 -4.07 15.75 14.33
N ILE A 28 -5.13 15.06 13.96
CA ILE A 28 -6.34 14.91 14.77
C ILE A 28 -6.15 13.68 15.64
N THR A 29 -6.02 13.88 16.94
CA THR A 29 -5.94 12.79 17.92
C THR A 29 -7.16 12.83 18.83
N ALA A 30 -7.56 11.68 19.38
CA ALA A 30 -8.65 11.61 20.36
C ALA A 30 -8.41 12.53 21.58
N ASP A 31 -7.13 12.73 21.92
CA ASP A 31 -6.68 13.57 23.03
C ASP A 31 -6.40 15.03 22.64
N LEU A 32 -6.63 15.43 21.38
CA LEU A 32 -6.57 16.85 21.02
C LEU A 32 -7.55 17.57 21.96
N PRO A 33 -7.06 18.40 22.89
CA PRO A 33 -7.94 19.02 23.84
C PRO A 33 -8.95 19.86 23.05
N ARG A 34 -10.20 19.91 23.53
CA ARG A 34 -11.36 20.64 22.97
C ARG A 34 -11.07 22.14 22.75
N TYR A 35 -10.11 22.44 21.90
CA TYR A 35 -9.65 23.75 21.50
C TYR A 35 -10.19 24.05 20.11
N ASP A 36 -10.31 25.35 19.86
CA ASP A 36 -11.03 26.01 18.79
C ASP A 36 -11.11 25.28 17.44
N GLY A 37 -12.30 25.38 16.86
CA GLY A 37 -12.72 24.73 15.62
C GLY A 37 -14.15 24.26 15.76
N ASP A 38 -14.81 24.03 14.63
CA ASP A 38 -16.19 23.55 14.61
C ASP A 38 -16.22 22.04 14.92
N HIS A 39 -16.46 21.69 16.17
CA HIS A 39 -16.54 20.29 16.63
C HIS A 39 -17.70 19.56 15.95
N ASP A 40 -18.84 20.23 15.81
CA ASP A 40 -20.05 19.64 15.25
C ASP A 40 -19.82 19.27 13.77
N ILE A 41 -19.10 20.12 13.01
CA ILE A 41 -18.70 19.79 11.64
C ILE A 41 -17.74 18.59 11.59
N ARG A 42 -16.80 18.47 12.53
CA ARG A 42 -15.86 17.33 12.55
C ARG A 42 -16.58 16.02 12.85
N GLU A 43 -17.49 16.04 13.83
CA GLU A 43 -18.33 14.90 14.16
C GLU A 43 -19.20 14.49 12.95
N GLU A 44 -19.77 15.46 12.23
CA GLU A 44 -20.50 15.19 10.99
C GLU A 44 -19.60 14.57 9.91
N ILE A 45 -18.37 15.07 9.72
CA ILE A 45 -17.42 14.50 8.76
C ILE A 45 -17.05 13.06 9.15
N ASP A 46 -16.76 12.80 10.42
CA ASP A 46 -16.42 11.45 10.91
C ASP A 46 -17.58 10.47 10.69
N GLU A 47 -18.83 10.89 10.95
CA GLU A 47 -20.01 10.08 10.66
C GLU A 47 -20.12 9.74 9.16
N GLN A 48 -19.87 10.71 8.27
CA GLN A 48 -19.94 10.48 6.82
C GLN A 48 -18.79 9.58 6.34
N LEU A 49 -17.59 9.76 6.88
CA LEU A 49 -16.44 8.89 6.58
C LEU A 49 -16.69 7.47 7.07
N GLN A 50 -17.31 7.28 8.24
CA GLN A 50 -17.67 5.95 8.73
C GLN A 50 -18.70 5.27 7.82
N ARG A 51 -19.74 5.99 7.39
CA ARG A 51 -20.71 5.45 6.40
C ARG A 51 -20.04 5.08 5.09
N LEU A 52 -19.08 5.90 4.65
CA LEU A 52 -18.31 5.61 3.45
C LEU A 52 -17.43 4.36 3.62
N ALA A 53 -16.83 4.16 4.79
CA ALA A 53 -16.09 2.94 5.09
C ALA A 53 -17.00 1.70 5.02
N ASP A 54 -18.20 1.77 5.61
CA ASP A 54 -19.20 0.71 5.54
C ASP A 54 -19.62 0.40 4.09
N ASP A 55 -19.82 1.44 3.28
CA ASP A 55 -20.14 1.31 1.85
C ASP A 55 -18.99 0.65 1.08
N ILE A 56 -17.73 1.02 1.36
CA ILE A 56 -16.55 0.39 0.75
C ILE A 56 -16.52 -1.10 1.10
N ILE A 57 -16.72 -1.47 2.37
CA ILE A 57 -16.75 -2.87 2.81
C ILE A 57 -17.82 -3.64 2.04
N ALA A 58 -19.05 -3.10 1.99
CA ALA A 58 -20.20 -3.71 1.33
C ALA A 58 -19.96 -3.98 -0.18
N HIS A 59 -19.15 -3.16 -0.85
CA HIS A 59 -18.88 -3.26 -2.28
C HIS A 59 -17.52 -3.89 -2.63
N SER A 60 -16.68 -4.23 -1.64
CA SER A 60 -15.32 -4.75 -1.84
C SER A 60 -15.25 -6.23 -2.29
N SER A 61 -16.37 -6.87 -2.61
CA SER A 61 -16.45 -8.30 -2.98
C SER A 61 -15.78 -9.26 -1.97
N GLY A 62 -15.76 -8.88 -0.69
CA GLY A 62 -15.16 -9.66 0.40
C GLY A 62 -13.63 -9.61 0.46
N SER A 63 -12.99 -8.68 -0.25
CA SER A 63 -11.55 -8.41 -0.08
C SER A 63 -11.24 -7.66 1.22
N ARG A 64 -12.21 -6.90 1.73
CA ARG A 64 -12.12 -6.14 2.98
C ARG A 64 -13.27 -6.52 3.90
N HIS A 65 -12.95 -6.75 5.17
CA HIS A 65 -13.92 -7.17 6.18
C HIS A 65 -14.16 -6.11 7.26
N GLU A 66 -13.17 -5.25 7.48
CA GLU A 66 -13.20 -4.24 8.51
C GLU A 66 -12.39 -3.02 8.04
N LEU A 67 -12.94 -1.84 8.28
CA LEU A 67 -12.27 -0.56 8.07
C LEU A 67 -12.53 0.34 9.28
N THR A 68 -11.45 0.84 9.89
CA THR A 68 -11.54 1.78 11.01
C THR A 68 -10.91 3.12 10.64
N LEU A 69 -11.46 4.21 11.15
CA LEU A 69 -10.95 5.57 10.93
C LEU A 69 -9.92 5.92 12.01
N GLU A 70 -8.64 5.60 11.79
CA GLU A 70 -7.59 5.70 12.83
C GLU A 70 -6.74 6.97 12.73
N GLU A 71 -6.43 7.40 11.52
CA GLU A 71 -5.43 8.44 11.28
C GLU A 71 -6.04 9.58 10.46
N GLN A 72 -6.03 10.80 11.02
CA GLN A 72 -6.51 11.98 10.31
C GLN A 72 -5.65 13.21 10.62
N TYR A 73 -5.55 14.13 9.66
CA TYR A 73 -4.85 15.39 9.85
C TYR A 73 -5.34 16.46 8.87
N TYR A 74 -5.36 17.71 9.34
CA TYR A 74 -5.43 18.85 8.43
C TYR A 74 -4.06 19.13 7.85
N SER A 75 -4.01 19.57 6.60
CA SER A 75 -2.79 20.01 5.95
C SER A 75 -2.97 21.36 5.25
N VAL A 76 -1.94 22.20 5.35
CA VAL A 76 -1.81 23.49 4.66
C VAL A 76 -0.51 23.43 3.85
N SER A 77 -0.62 23.59 2.55
CA SER A 77 0.53 23.55 1.63
C SER A 77 0.68 24.92 0.95
N PRO A 78 1.59 25.78 1.41
CA PRO A 78 1.85 27.09 0.80
C PRO A 78 2.43 26.97 -0.63
N PRO A 79 2.54 28.10 -1.37
CA PRO A 79 3.22 28.11 -2.66
C PRO A 79 4.64 27.52 -2.57
N GLY A 80 4.97 26.65 -3.52
CA GLY A 80 6.23 25.90 -3.60
C GLY A 80 6.20 24.54 -2.88
N SER A 81 5.22 24.27 -2.01
CA SER A 81 5.08 22.95 -1.38
C SER A 81 4.78 21.88 -2.42
N ARG A 82 5.51 20.76 -2.35
CA ARG A 82 5.26 19.52 -3.09
C ARG A 82 5.51 18.31 -2.21
N LEU A 83 4.90 17.19 -2.55
CA LEU A 83 5.19 15.90 -1.95
C LEU A 83 5.73 14.97 -3.04
N PRO A 84 6.96 14.45 -2.91
CA PRO A 84 7.50 13.53 -3.89
C PRO A 84 6.63 12.27 -3.99
N ARG A 85 6.87 11.52 -5.06
CA ARG A 85 6.16 10.28 -5.31
C ARG A 85 6.40 9.27 -4.19
N HIS A 86 5.34 8.67 -3.67
CA HIS A 86 5.39 7.67 -2.62
C HIS A 86 4.16 6.75 -2.69
N MET A 87 4.14 5.78 -1.77
CA MET A 87 2.98 4.98 -1.40
C MET A 87 2.59 5.32 0.03
N ASP A 88 1.30 5.24 0.34
CA ASP A 88 0.83 5.42 1.71
C ASP A 88 0.98 4.15 2.55
N GLU A 89 1.00 2.98 1.88
CA GLU A 89 1.22 1.71 2.52
C GLU A 89 2.18 0.80 1.73
N ARG A 90 2.97 0.01 2.47
CA ARG A 90 3.87 -1.02 1.95
C ARG A 90 3.70 -2.31 2.75
N HIS A 91 4.20 -3.40 2.18
CA HIS A 91 4.25 -4.68 2.88
C HIS A 91 5.05 -4.58 4.19
N GLU A 92 4.58 -5.24 5.25
CA GLU A 92 5.12 -5.20 6.61
C GLU A 92 6.63 -5.52 6.64
N GLU A 93 7.05 -6.59 5.95
CA GLU A 93 8.47 -6.96 5.76
C GLU A 93 9.39 -5.89 5.16
N THR A 94 8.85 -4.81 4.57
CA THR A 94 9.65 -3.70 4.02
C THR A 94 9.82 -2.53 4.98
N LYS A 95 9.17 -2.57 6.14
CA LYS A 95 9.15 -1.49 7.13
C LYS A 95 10.08 -1.74 8.32
N GLY A 96 11.00 -2.69 8.22
CA GLY A 96 11.89 -3.03 9.32
C GLY A 96 11.16 -3.63 10.53
N GLU A 97 11.71 -3.37 11.72
CA GLU A 97 11.12 -3.80 12.99
C GLU A 97 9.73 -3.22 13.27
N GLN A 98 9.33 -2.17 12.55
CA GLN A 98 8.03 -1.50 12.72
C GLN A 98 6.93 -2.11 11.86
N GLY A 99 7.25 -3.01 10.92
CA GLY A 99 6.25 -3.53 9.99
C GLY A 99 5.10 -4.26 10.65
N TRP A 100 5.43 -5.00 11.71
CA TRP A 100 4.51 -5.85 12.46
C TRP A 100 4.24 -5.32 13.88
N SER A 101 4.57 -4.05 14.15
CA SER A 101 4.40 -3.47 15.49
C SER A 101 2.97 -2.99 15.77
N THR A 102 2.14 -2.85 14.71
CA THR A 102 0.74 -2.44 14.79
C THR A 102 -0.17 -3.59 14.36
N GLU A 103 -1.35 -3.71 14.97
CA GLU A 103 -2.33 -4.75 14.62
C GLU A 103 -3.09 -4.42 13.32
N THR A 104 -3.08 -3.15 12.93
CA THR A 104 -3.73 -2.64 11.72
C THR A 104 -2.74 -1.97 10.78
N ARG A 105 -3.18 -1.68 9.57
CA ARG A 105 -2.41 -1.03 8.49
C ARG A 105 -3.31 -0.13 7.65
N ARG A 106 -2.72 0.77 6.87
CA ARG A 106 -3.46 1.68 6.00
C ARG A 106 -4.03 0.92 4.80
N SER A 107 -5.34 0.91 4.70
CA SER A 107 -6.09 0.19 3.67
C SER A 107 -6.46 1.13 2.52
N VAL A 108 -7.25 2.16 2.83
CA VAL A 108 -7.75 3.14 1.87
C VAL A 108 -7.34 4.53 2.34
N SER A 109 -6.69 5.26 1.47
CA SER A 109 -6.31 6.65 1.68
C SER A 109 -7.43 7.55 1.21
N TRP A 110 -7.73 8.60 1.97
CA TRP A 110 -8.75 9.56 1.59
C TRP A 110 -8.26 11.00 1.81
N LEU A 111 -8.74 11.89 0.96
CA LEU A 111 -8.38 13.30 0.95
C LEU A 111 -9.58 14.15 0.56
N LEU A 112 -10.04 15.00 1.49
CA LEU A 112 -11.06 16.01 1.26
C LEU A 112 -10.41 17.37 1.07
N TYR A 113 -10.53 17.93 -0.12
CA TYR A 113 -10.03 19.26 -0.43
C TYR A 113 -10.91 20.35 0.19
N LEU A 114 -10.25 21.33 0.81
CA LEU A 114 -10.86 22.46 1.49
C LEU A 114 -10.39 23.81 0.90
N SER A 115 -9.68 23.76 -0.24
CA SER A 115 -8.99 24.93 -0.78
C SER A 115 -9.94 25.90 -1.48
N ASP A 116 -9.64 27.20 -1.38
CA ASP A 116 -10.34 28.23 -2.13
C ASP A 116 -10.15 28.09 -3.65
N ALA A 117 -11.04 28.75 -4.41
CA ALA A 117 -11.07 28.64 -5.87
C ALA A 117 -9.87 29.28 -6.58
N ASP A 118 -9.03 30.06 -5.89
CA ASP A 118 -7.90 30.77 -6.47
C ASP A 118 -6.56 30.00 -6.40
N VAL A 119 -6.55 28.80 -5.78
CA VAL A 119 -5.40 27.92 -5.73
C VAL A 119 -5.04 27.42 -7.14
N GLU A 120 -3.75 27.52 -7.48
CA GLU A 120 -3.17 26.97 -8.71
C GLU A 120 -2.04 26.00 -8.37
N GLY A 121 -1.91 24.92 -9.15
CA GLY A 121 -1.01 23.82 -8.85
C GLY A 121 -1.51 22.96 -7.69
N GLY A 122 -0.61 22.19 -7.07
CA GLY A 122 -0.96 21.39 -5.89
C GLY A 122 -1.81 20.15 -6.22
N GLU A 123 -1.91 19.77 -7.49
CA GLU A 123 -2.68 18.60 -7.91
C GLU A 123 -2.12 17.33 -7.28
N LEU A 124 -3.02 16.42 -6.89
CA LEU A 124 -2.63 15.04 -6.60
C LEU A 124 -2.44 14.32 -7.93
N ARG A 125 -1.20 13.96 -8.27
CA ARG A 125 -0.88 13.11 -9.41
C ARG A 125 -0.88 11.66 -8.96
N ALA A 126 -1.88 10.90 -9.39
CA ALA A 126 -1.97 9.46 -9.20
C ALA A 126 -1.43 8.72 -10.44
N TYR A 127 -0.73 7.61 -10.21
CA TYR A 127 -0.21 6.73 -11.26
C TYR A 127 -1.00 5.41 -11.22
N VAL A 128 -1.96 5.28 -12.15
CA VAL A 128 -3.00 4.24 -12.05
C VAL A 128 -2.73 3.14 -13.08
N ARG A 129 -2.70 1.89 -12.61
CA ARG A 129 -2.66 0.71 -13.48
C ARG A 129 -4.06 0.19 -13.73
N HIS A 130 -4.29 -0.23 -14.97
CA HIS A 130 -5.55 -0.89 -15.33
C HIS A 130 -5.47 -2.38 -15.00
N CYS A 131 -6.32 -2.83 -14.08
CA CYS A 131 -6.60 -4.24 -13.84
C CYS A 131 -7.97 -4.60 -14.40
N GLU A 132 -8.22 -5.91 -14.56
CA GLU A 132 -9.57 -6.38 -14.85
C GLU A 132 -10.51 -6.01 -13.71
N PRO A 133 -11.79 -5.68 -13.98
CA PRO A 133 -12.75 -5.27 -12.93
C PRO A 133 -12.98 -6.31 -11.83
N SER A 134 -12.67 -7.58 -12.08
CA SER A 134 -12.79 -8.67 -11.10
C SER A 134 -11.56 -8.84 -10.20
N CYS A 135 -10.48 -8.10 -10.44
CA CYS A 135 -9.28 -8.17 -9.61
C CYS A 135 -9.49 -7.27 -8.38
N CYS A 136 -9.25 -7.83 -7.20
CA CYS A 136 -9.01 -7.01 -6.01
C CYS A 136 -7.61 -6.41 -6.15
N CYS A 137 -7.42 -5.17 -5.69
CA CYS A 137 -6.10 -4.53 -5.61
C CYS A 137 -5.83 -4.17 -4.14
N GLY A 138 -4.55 -3.95 -3.84
CA GLY A 138 -4.08 -3.55 -2.52
C GLY A 138 -3.95 -4.69 -1.53
N ALA A 139 -5.04 -5.41 -1.25
CA ALA A 139 -5.02 -6.55 -0.34
C ALA A 139 -6.01 -7.66 -0.75
N TYR A 140 -5.68 -8.89 -0.36
CA TYR A 140 -6.56 -10.04 -0.53
C TYR A 140 -6.42 -11.01 0.65
N LYS A 141 -7.49 -11.17 1.43
CA LYS A 141 -7.52 -12.07 2.62
C LYS A 141 -6.37 -11.81 3.61
N GLY A 142 -6.09 -10.54 3.89
CA GLY A 142 -5.00 -10.14 4.78
C GLY A 142 -3.63 -10.03 4.09
N ASP A 143 -3.42 -10.65 2.93
CA ASP A 143 -2.15 -10.57 2.22
C ASP A 143 -2.04 -9.25 1.42
N ILE A 144 -0.91 -8.56 1.53
CA ILE A 144 -0.66 -7.29 0.83
C ILE A 144 -0.16 -7.54 -0.59
N GLN A 145 -0.64 -6.71 -1.52
CA GLN A 145 -0.12 -6.64 -2.86
C GLN A 145 1.31 -6.07 -2.87
N VAL A 146 2.25 -6.82 -3.46
CA VAL A 146 3.67 -6.43 -3.57
C VAL A 146 4.11 -6.10 -4.99
N GLY A 147 3.23 -6.32 -5.96
CA GLY A 147 3.50 -5.94 -7.34
C GLY A 147 2.37 -6.31 -8.28
N TRP A 148 2.73 -6.35 -9.55
CA TRP A 148 1.85 -6.62 -10.67
C TRP A 148 2.54 -7.56 -11.63
N LEU A 149 1.77 -8.46 -12.24
CA LEU A 149 2.23 -9.33 -13.31
C LEU A 149 1.51 -8.96 -14.59
N GLY A 150 2.29 -8.62 -15.62
CA GLY A 150 1.75 -8.38 -16.96
C GLY A 150 1.03 -9.61 -17.53
N SER A 151 0.01 -9.35 -18.34
CA SER A 151 -0.62 -10.38 -19.19
C SER A 151 0.39 -10.98 -20.17
N ASP A 152 0.16 -12.24 -20.58
CA ASP A 152 1.06 -12.97 -21.47
C ASP A 152 1.40 -12.16 -22.73
N ALA A 153 2.67 -12.19 -23.12
CA ALA A 153 3.21 -11.45 -24.24
C ALA A 153 2.37 -11.67 -25.52
N GLY A 154 1.74 -10.60 -26.02
CA GLY A 154 0.95 -10.62 -27.25
C GLY A 154 -0.48 -10.07 -27.12
N SER A 155 -0.96 -9.78 -25.91
CA SER A 155 -2.21 -9.03 -25.73
C SER A 155 -2.07 -7.59 -26.22
N LYS A 156 -3.08 -7.07 -26.95
CA LYS A 156 -3.14 -5.65 -27.35
C LYS A 156 -3.52 -4.73 -26.20
N THR A 157 -4.10 -5.28 -25.12
CA THR A 157 -4.47 -4.54 -23.92
C THR A 157 -3.57 -4.99 -22.79
N THR A 158 -2.77 -4.06 -22.26
CA THR A 158 -1.89 -4.31 -21.12
C THR A 158 -2.74 -4.36 -19.84
N THR A 159 -3.26 -5.54 -19.52
CA THR A 159 -3.89 -5.82 -18.22
C THR A 159 -2.86 -6.38 -17.26
N TYR A 160 -3.04 -6.08 -15.98
CA TYR A 160 -2.18 -6.54 -14.90
C TYR A 160 -2.95 -7.38 -13.89
N ASP A 161 -2.32 -8.48 -13.48
CA ASP A 161 -2.76 -9.26 -12.33
C ASP A 161 -2.00 -8.78 -11.07
N PRO A 162 -2.70 -8.36 -10.01
CA PRO A 162 -2.08 -8.10 -8.71
C PRO A 162 -1.35 -9.32 -8.18
N VAL A 163 -0.15 -9.11 -7.65
CA VAL A 163 0.66 -10.14 -7.01
C VAL A 163 0.72 -9.87 -5.51
N TYR A 164 0.33 -10.88 -4.75
CA TYR A 164 0.26 -10.85 -3.28
C TYR A 164 1.38 -11.67 -2.67
N LEU A 165 1.80 -11.26 -1.48
CA LEU A 165 2.78 -11.98 -0.67
C LEU A 165 2.07 -12.60 0.53
N ASP A 166 2.06 -13.93 0.57
CA ASP A 166 1.62 -14.71 1.73
C ASP A 166 2.86 -15.02 2.58
N CYS A 167 2.92 -14.48 3.80
CA CYS A 167 4.05 -14.70 4.73
C CYS A 167 3.98 -16.03 5.48
N TRP A 168 2.88 -16.78 5.36
CA TRP A 168 2.55 -17.89 6.24
C TRP A 168 2.20 -19.16 5.49
N VAL A 169 3.16 -19.67 4.73
CA VAL A 169 2.91 -20.83 3.86
C VAL A 169 3.10 -22.14 4.61
N LYS A 170 2.00 -22.88 4.74
CA LYS A 170 2.02 -24.27 5.20
C LYS A 170 2.75 -25.15 4.18
N THR A 171 3.89 -25.71 4.57
CA THR A 171 4.55 -26.76 3.80
C THR A 171 4.61 -28.06 4.61
N ALA A 172 4.48 -29.19 3.93
CA ALA A 172 4.81 -30.46 4.56
C ALA A 172 6.33 -30.53 4.73
N THR A 173 6.79 -30.91 5.93
CA THR A 173 8.19 -31.24 6.10
C THR A 173 8.52 -32.35 5.12
N GLU A 174 9.47 -32.11 4.21
CA GLU A 174 10.13 -33.20 3.52
C GLU A 174 10.68 -34.11 4.62
N SER A 175 10.10 -35.30 4.75
CA SER A 175 10.65 -36.34 5.60
C SER A 175 12.07 -36.56 5.09
N THR A 176 13.07 -36.11 5.86
CA THR A 176 14.45 -36.52 5.68
C THR A 176 14.52 -37.99 6.07
N ALA A 177 13.97 -38.85 5.21
CA ALA A 177 13.97 -40.28 5.36
C ALA A 177 15.40 -40.76 5.09
N ILE A 178 16.19 -40.86 6.16
CA ILE A 178 17.14 -41.95 6.30
C ILE A 178 16.54 -42.87 7.36
N HIS A 179 15.87 -43.92 6.90
CA HIS A 179 15.46 -45.13 7.62
C HIS A 179 14.76 -44.96 8.98
N GLU A 180 13.45 -45.19 9.01
CA GLU A 180 12.85 -46.34 9.73
C GLU A 180 11.34 -46.39 9.45
N GLU A 181 10.88 -47.54 8.94
CA GLU A 181 9.47 -47.87 8.75
C GLU A 181 8.81 -48.03 10.12
N LYS A 182 8.27 -46.94 10.68
CA LYS A 182 7.19 -47.01 11.66
C LYS A 182 6.07 -46.09 11.21
N GLU A 183 4.84 -46.52 11.46
CA GLU A 183 3.61 -45.74 11.27
C GLU A 183 3.66 -44.47 12.12
N ASP A 184 4.43 -43.48 11.65
CA ASP A 184 4.58 -42.19 12.28
C ASP A 184 3.55 -41.26 11.66
N THR A 185 2.65 -40.77 12.50
CA THR A 185 1.94 -39.51 12.31
C THR A 185 2.97 -38.46 11.90
N GLN A 186 3.10 -38.19 10.60
CA GLN A 186 4.00 -37.17 10.08
C GLN A 186 3.62 -35.82 10.71
N GLN A 187 4.30 -35.47 11.80
CA GLN A 187 4.20 -34.17 12.43
C GLN A 187 4.76 -33.18 11.41
N LEU A 188 3.85 -32.50 10.71
CA LEU A 188 4.18 -31.37 9.84
C LEU A 188 4.91 -30.35 10.71
N LYS A 189 6.21 -30.15 10.48
CA LYS A 189 6.94 -29.03 11.07
C LYS A 189 6.69 -27.83 10.20
N TRP A 190 5.99 -26.88 10.78
CA TRP A 190 5.63 -25.62 10.17
C TRP A 190 6.88 -24.74 10.04
N LYS A 191 6.99 -24.03 8.92
CA LYS A 191 8.05 -23.05 8.70
C LYS A 191 7.42 -21.76 8.20
N ALA A 192 7.89 -20.64 8.72
CA ALA A 192 7.64 -19.33 8.14
C ALA A 192 8.29 -19.29 6.75
N LEU A 193 7.46 -19.46 5.72
CA LEU A 193 7.84 -19.39 4.34
C LEU A 193 6.92 -18.40 3.66
N TYR A 194 7.50 -17.68 2.71
CA TYR A 194 6.84 -16.73 1.85
C TYR A 194 6.40 -17.40 0.55
N LEU A 195 5.30 -16.95 -0.04
CA LEU A 195 4.83 -17.38 -1.35
C LEU A 195 4.18 -16.22 -2.09
N LEU A 196 4.63 -16.01 -3.33
CA LEU A 196 4.00 -15.07 -4.24
C LEU A 196 2.90 -15.76 -5.02
N TYR A 197 1.75 -15.12 -5.10
CA TYR A 197 0.61 -15.63 -5.85
C TYR A 197 -0.20 -14.50 -6.48
N ARG A 198 -1.04 -14.88 -7.45
CA ARG A 198 -2.09 -14.02 -8.01
C ARG A 198 -3.44 -14.72 -7.93
N ILE A 199 -4.50 -13.96 -8.14
CA ILE A 199 -5.85 -14.50 -8.25
C ILE A 199 -6.24 -14.56 -9.73
N ARG A 200 -6.43 -15.78 -10.24
CA ARG A 200 -6.98 -16.03 -11.57
C ARG A 200 -8.49 -16.15 -11.48
N ASN A 201 -9.15 -15.62 -12.50
CA ASN A 201 -10.58 -15.74 -12.79
C ASN A 201 -11.52 -15.21 -11.69
N LYS A 202 -12.82 -15.10 -12.03
CA LYS A 202 -13.86 -14.56 -11.14
C LYS A 202 -14.11 -15.42 -9.89
N ASN A 203 -13.60 -16.65 -9.84
CA ASN A 203 -13.85 -17.57 -8.74
C ASN A 203 -12.82 -17.42 -7.60
N GLY A 204 -11.87 -16.50 -7.73
CA GLY A 204 -10.87 -16.29 -6.68
C GLY A 204 -9.80 -17.38 -6.63
N GLN A 205 -9.50 -18.04 -7.76
CA GLN A 205 -8.56 -19.15 -7.76
C GLN A 205 -7.13 -18.64 -7.60
N ARG A 206 -6.47 -19.03 -6.51
CA ARG A 206 -5.06 -18.74 -6.26
C ARG A 206 -4.15 -19.50 -7.23
N GLU A 207 -3.29 -18.77 -7.94
CA GLU A 207 -2.19 -19.31 -8.75
C GLU A 207 -0.86 -18.85 -8.15
N ASN A 208 -0.02 -19.80 -7.77
CA ASN A 208 1.30 -19.51 -7.24
C ASN A 208 2.25 -19.10 -8.37
N VAL A 209 2.90 -17.94 -8.21
CA VAL A 209 3.86 -17.40 -9.18
C VAL A 209 5.31 -17.52 -8.71
N SER A 210 5.53 -18.04 -7.51
CA SER A 210 6.82 -18.50 -6.98
C SER A 210 6.71 -19.91 -6.39
N LYS A 211 7.86 -20.52 -6.07
CA LYS A 211 7.93 -21.58 -5.06
C LYS A 211 7.90 -20.95 -3.66
N PRO A 212 7.59 -21.69 -2.58
CA PRO A 212 7.82 -21.20 -1.23
C PRO A 212 9.30 -20.84 -1.03
N PHE A 213 9.57 -19.71 -0.38
CA PHE A 213 10.92 -19.21 -0.11
C PHE A 213 11.04 -18.68 1.32
N SER A 214 12.25 -18.43 1.81
CA SER A 214 12.49 -17.90 3.15
C SER A 214 13.53 -16.78 3.11
N GLN A 215 13.84 -16.18 4.27
CA GLN A 215 14.94 -15.23 4.39
C GLN A 215 16.31 -15.83 4.01
N GLN A 216 16.42 -17.17 3.95
CA GLN A 216 17.63 -17.88 3.54
C GLN A 216 17.65 -18.19 2.03
N SER A 217 16.57 -17.91 1.32
CA SER A 217 16.51 -18.15 -0.12
C SER A 217 17.48 -17.26 -0.88
N HIS A 218 18.09 -17.83 -1.92
CA HIS A 218 19.03 -17.12 -2.77
C HIS A 218 18.38 -15.86 -3.37
N GLY A 219 19.05 -14.71 -3.24
CA GLY A 219 18.57 -13.41 -3.71
C GLY A 219 17.70 -12.65 -2.71
N TRP A 220 17.31 -13.27 -1.59
CA TRP A 220 16.68 -12.55 -0.48
C TRP A 220 17.74 -11.84 0.38
N PRO A 221 17.53 -10.57 0.75
CA PRO A 221 18.47 -9.85 1.60
C PRO A 221 18.37 -10.35 3.04
N VAL A 222 19.45 -10.97 3.52
CA VAL A 222 19.47 -11.71 4.79
C VAL A 222 19.57 -10.79 6.02
N ASN A 223 19.88 -9.50 5.86
CA ASN A 223 20.17 -8.59 6.98
C ASN A 223 19.64 -7.15 6.78
N ASN A 224 18.75 -6.92 5.82
CA ASN A 224 18.18 -5.59 5.61
C ASN A 224 16.66 -5.69 5.47
N LEU A 225 15.95 -5.28 6.52
CA LEU A 225 14.50 -5.27 6.59
C LEU A 225 13.90 -3.93 6.12
N ASP A 226 14.74 -2.97 5.74
CA ASP A 226 14.33 -1.66 5.19
C ASP A 226 14.94 -1.52 3.79
N LEU A 227 14.39 -2.29 2.86
CA LEU A 227 14.87 -2.30 1.49
C LEU A 227 14.29 -1.12 0.74
N GLU A 228 15.17 -0.37 0.09
CA GLU A 228 14.77 0.54 -0.95
C GLU A 228 13.85 -0.17 -1.96
N PRO A 229 12.80 0.48 -2.49
CA PRO A 229 11.78 -0.16 -3.33
C PRO A 229 12.35 -0.95 -4.52
N ALA A 230 13.42 -0.45 -5.14
CA ALA A 230 14.11 -1.14 -6.22
C ALA A 230 14.79 -2.45 -5.77
N SER A 231 15.42 -2.44 -4.59
CA SER A 231 16.05 -3.62 -3.99
C SER A 231 15.01 -4.67 -3.60
N PHE A 232 13.88 -4.23 -3.02
CA PHE A 232 12.78 -5.13 -2.68
C PHE A 232 12.18 -5.78 -3.92
N ARG A 233 11.92 -5.00 -4.98
CA ARG A 233 11.49 -5.50 -6.28
C ARG A 233 12.43 -6.57 -6.82
N ASP A 234 13.74 -6.31 -6.81
CA ASP A 234 14.72 -7.23 -7.37
C ASP A 234 14.80 -8.52 -6.54
N ALA A 235 14.70 -8.43 -5.22
CA ALA A 235 14.57 -9.60 -4.34
C ALA A 235 13.34 -10.43 -4.72
N LEU A 236 12.16 -9.82 -4.84
CA LEU A 236 10.92 -10.52 -5.23
C LEU A 236 11.04 -11.17 -6.62
N ARG A 237 11.61 -10.46 -7.61
CA ARG A 237 11.82 -10.99 -8.97
C ARG A 237 12.67 -12.26 -8.96
N THR A 238 13.67 -12.37 -8.09
CA THR A 238 14.49 -13.60 -8.01
C THR A 238 13.70 -14.82 -7.50
N GLN A 239 12.67 -14.59 -6.69
CA GLN A 239 11.82 -15.65 -6.14
C GLN A 239 10.74 -16.13 -7.12
N LEU A 240 10.35 -15.30 -8.08
CA LEU A 240 9.37 -15.67 -9.11
C LEU A 240 9.86 -16.82 -9.99
N LEU A 241 8.89 -17.60 -10.48
CA LEU A 241 9.10 -18.58 -11.54
C LEU A 241 9.72 -17.91 -12.77
N PRO A 242 10.65 -18.57 -13.50
CA PRO A 242 11.35 -17.97 -14.63
C PRO A 242 10.44 -17.30 -15.67
N SER A 243 9.27 -17.87 -15.95
CA SER A 243 8.28 -17.34 -16.89
C SER A 243 7.65 -16.01 -16.48
N HIS A 244 7.76 -15.61 -15.21
CA HIS A 244 7.09 -14.43 -14.65
C HIS A 244 8.05 -13.27 -14.36
N ARG A 245 9.37 -13.50 -14.37
CA ARG A 245 10.37 -12.52 -13.90
C ARG A 245 10.35 -11.22 -14.69
N ASP A 246 10.29 -11.35 -16.02
CA ASP A 246 10.33 -10.21 -16.94
C ASP A 246 8.97 -9.49 -17.04
N LEU A 247 7.90 -10.12 -16.58
CA LEU A 247 6.54 -9.57 -16.57
C LEU A 247 6.18 -8.87 -15.25
N PHE A 248 7.00 -9.05 -14.22
CA PHE A 248 6.73 -8.50 -12.89
C PHE A 248 7.21 -7.06 -12.78
N VAL A 249 6.36 -6.20 -12.23
CA VAL A 249 6.66 -4.81 -11.87
C VAL A 249 6.21 -4.57 -10.43
N SER A 250 6.93 -3.78 -9.64
CA SER A 250 6.51 -3.50 -8.26
C SER A 250 5.34 -2.52 -8.22
N THR A 251 4.68 -2.41 -7.06
CA THR A 251 3.60 -1.44 -6.85
C THR A 251 4.07 -0.01 -7.09
N GLU A 252 5.31 0.31 -6.71
CA GLU A 252 5.89 1.65 -6.85
C GLU A 252 6.38 2.00 -8.26
N GLU A 253 6.50 1.06 -9.19
CA GLU A 253 6.96 1.39 -10.53
C GLU A 253 5.88 2.17 -11.29
N ILE A 254 6.30 3.23 -12.01
CA ILE A 254 5.42 4.03 -12.88
C ILE A 254 5.62 3.74 -14.37
N TYR A 255 6.33 2.66 -14.65
CA TYR A 255 6.51 2.12 -15.98
C TYR A 255 5.96 0.69 -16.01
N ASP A 256 5.49 0.26 -17.18
CA ASP A 256 5.15 -1.12 -17.42
C ASP A 256 6.38 -2.00 -17.67
N TYR A 257 6.14 -3.30 -17.87
CA TYR A 257 7.19 -4.27 -18.16
C TYR A 257 7.88 -4.00 -19.52
N ASP A 258 7.22 -3.29 -20.44
CA ASP A 258 7.77 -2.79 -21.71
C ASP A 258 8.41 -1.39 -21.57
N LYS A 259 8.56 -0.90 -20.33
CA LYS A 259 9.14 0.40 -19.96
C LYS A 259 8.36 1.61 -20.51
N GLN A 260 7.10 1.44 -20.86
CA GLN A 260 6.19 2.55 -21.17
C GLN A 260 5.64 3.16 -19.88
N PRO A 261 5.46 4.49 -19.82
CA PRO A 261 4.87 5.12 -18.65
C PRO A 261 3.41 4.67 -18.46
N ILE A 262 3.02 4.40 -17.21
CA ILE A 262 1.62 4.08 -16.89
C ILE A 262 0.75 5.34 -16.90
N PRO A 263 -0.58 5.20 -17.06
CA PRO A 263 -1.52 6.31 -17.02
C PRO A 263 -1.36 7.18 -15.76
N GLN A 264 -1.43 8.49 -15.97
CA GLN A 264 -1.40 9.50 -14.92
C GLN A 264 -2.75 10.19 -14.85
N MET A 265 -3.20 10.48 -13.64
CA MET A 265 -4.40 11.27 -13.39
C MET A 265 -4.04 12.39 -12.41
N ASP A 266 -4.28 13.63 -12.83
CA ASP A 266 -4.09 14.80 -11.98
C ASP A 266 -5.45 15.25 -11.44
N ILE A 267 -5.57 15.30 -10.12
CA ILE A 267 -6.78 15.75 -9.42
C ILE A 267 -6.53 17.13 -8.85
N ALA A 268 -7.27 18.13 -9.35
CA ALA A 268 -7.21 19.50 -8.88
C ALA A 268 -7.70 19.62 -7.42
N PRO A 269 -7.06 20.47 -6.59
CA PRO A 269 -7.37 20.59 -5.17
C PRO A 269 -8.62 21.44 -4.86
N VAL A 270 -9.72 21.25 -5.61
CA VAL A 270 -10.92 22.09 -5.51
C VAL A 270 -11.73 21.74 -4.26
N ALA A 271 -12.13 22.73 -3.47
CA ALA A 271 -12.98 22.54 -2.29
C ALA A 271 -14.20 21.63 -2.57
N GLY A 272 -14.48 20.73 -1.62
CA GLY A 272 -15.57 19.75 -1.71
C GLY A 272 -15.24 18.51 -2.56
N THR A 273 -14.03 18.43 -3.13
CA THR A 273 -13.57 17.21 -3.82
C THR A 273 -13.04 16.20 -2.82
N LEU A 274 -13.70 15.04 -2.73
CA LEU A 274 -13.21 13.88 -2.01
C LEU A 274 -12.48 12.93 -2.97
N VAL A 275 -11.25 12.57 -2.64
CA VAL A 275 -10.45 11.58 -3.36
C VAL A 275 -10.27 10.37 -2.47
N LEU A 276 -10.51 9.17 -3.03
CA LEU A 276 -10.24 7.90 -2.38
C LEU A 276 -9.36 7.05 -3.29
N PHE A 277 -8.37 6.39 -2.71
CA PHE A 277 -7.54 5.44 -3.45
C PHE A 277 -6.97 4.38 -2.53
N ASP A 278 -6.56 3.27 -3.13
CA ASP A 278 -5.94 2.17 -2.42
C ASP A 278 -4.52 2.54 -1.99
N SER A 279 -4.24 2.42 -0.69
CA SER A 279 -2.98 2.89 -0.08
C SER A 279 -1.77 2.09 -0.56
N VAL A 280 -1.99 0.86 -1.04
CA VAL A 280 -0.97 -0.10 -1.48
C VAL A 280 -0.84 -0.13 -3.01
N ALA A 281 -1.90 0.16 -3.75
CA ALA A 281 -1.92 -0.01 -5.21
C ALA A 281 -1.67 1.27 -6.01
N VAL A 282 -1.81 2.47 -5.41
CA VAL A 282 -1.74 3.75 -6.12
C VAL A 282 -0.54 4.59 -5.67
N PRO A 283 0.60 4.53 -6.39
CA PRO A 283 1.64 5.53 -6.25
C PRO A 283 1.09 6.89 -6.59
N HIS A 284 1.50 7.89 -5.82
CA HIS A 284 1.04 9.25 -6.04
C HIS A 284 2.05 10.29 -5.56
N ALA A 285 1.89 11.51 -6.05
CA ALA A 285 2.68 12.69 -5.67
C ALA A 285 1.76 13.91 -5.57
N VAL A 286 2.18 14.95 -4.84
CA VAL A 286 1.52 16.25 -4.88
C VAL A 286 2.40 17.20 -5.67
N LEU A 287 1.88 17.71 -6.79
CA LEU A 287 2.58 18.67 -7.63
C LEU A 287 2.79 20.00 -6.87
N PRO A 288 3.75 20.84 -7.29
CA PRO A 288 3.99 22.11 -6.61
C PRO A 288 2.75 23.01 -6.63
N THR A 289 2.35 23.53 -5.46
CA THR A 289 1.39 24.65 -5.39
C THR A 289 2.06 25.89 -5.97
N THR A 290 1.46 26.56 -6.96
CA THR A 290 2.04 27.76 -7.59
C THR A 290 1.40 29.05 -7.09
N ARG A 291 0.12 29.00 -6.70
CA ARG A 291 -0.60 30.14 -6.13
C ARG A 291 -1.58 29.69 -5.05
N GLY A 292 -1.77 30.52 -4.03
CA GLY A 292 -2.70 30.25 -2.92
C GLY A 292 -2.18 29.19 -1.96
N GLU A 293 -3.01 28.83 -0.98
CA GLU A 293 -2.72 27.78 0.00
C GLU A 293 -3.61 26.58 -0.28
N ARG A 294 -2.99 25.42 -0.55
CA ARG A 294 -3.73 24.17 -0.70
C ARG A 294 -4.08 23.61 0.67
N LEU A 295 -5.37 23.58 0.98
CA LEU A 295 -5.95 23.07 2.20
C LEU A 295 -6.59 21.70 1.95
N ALA A 296 -6.32 20.75 2.84
CA ALA A 296 -7.01 19.47 2.81
C ALA A 296 -7.12 18.84 4.20
N LEU A 297 -8.21 18.10 4.42
CA LEU A 297 -8.32 17.10 5.47
C LEU A 297 -7.98 15.75 4.85
N ALA A 298 -7.04 15.03 5.43
CA ALA A 298 -6.56 13.76 4.91
C ALA A 298 -6.56 12.71 6.01
N GLY A 299 -6.65 11.45 5.61
CA GLY A 299 -6.53 10.35 6.54
C GLY A 299 -6.53 9.00 5.85
N TRP A 300 -6.57 7.97 6.68
CA TRP A 300 -6.56 6.58 6.24
C TRP A 300 -7.63 5.79 6.97
N PHE A 301 -8.36 4.99 6.21
CA PHE A 301 -9.05 3.84 6.77
C PHE A 301 -8.04 2.72 6.96
N HIS A 302 -8.02 2.15 8.16
CA HIS A 302 -7.16 1.04 8.50
C HIS A 302 -7.92 -0.27 8.38
N GLU A 303 -7.21 -1.36 8.07
CA GLU A 303 -7.72 -2.72 8.17
C GLU A 303 -6.76 -3.58 9.00
N PRO A 304 -7.22 -4.72 9.55
CA PRO A 304 -6.32 -5.65 10.22
C PRO A 304 -5.16 -6.10 9.32
N GLN A 305 -3.97 -6.24 9.91
CA GLN A 305 -2.83 -6.85 9.22
C GLN A 305 -3.06 -8.35 8.98
N GLN A 306 -2.14 -8.99 8.25
CA GLN A 306 -2.16 -10.45 8.10
C GLN A 306 -2.06 -11.11 9.49
N GLU A 307 -3.08 -11.87 9.88
CA GLU A 307 -3.07 -12.60 11.15
C GLU A 307 -1.93 -13.61 11.19
N PHE A 308 -1.27 -13.71 12.34
CA PHE A 308 -0.37 -14.82 12.61
C PHE A 308 -1.18 -16.11 12.70
N PRO A 309 -0.84 -17.15 11.93
CA PRO A 309 -1.51 -18.43 12.08
C PRO A 309 -1.31 -19.00 13.49
N ASP A 310 -2.28 -19.76 13.99
CA ASP A 310 -2.21 -20.41 15.32
C ASP A 310 -0.95 -21.26 15.56
N TRP A 311 -0.32 -21.74 14.48
CA TRP A 311 0.90 -22.56 14.52
C TRP A 311 2.19 -21.74 14.50
N TYR A 312 2.11 -20.42 14.32
CA TYR A 312 3.29 -19.56 14.27
C TYR A 312 3.82 -19.32 15.70
N GLY A 313 5.06 -19.74 15.96
CA GLY A 313 5.72 -19.57 17.26
C GLY A 313 5.44 -20.66 18.31
N SER A 314 4.63 -21.68 17.99
CA SER A 314 4.45 -22.91 18.78
C SER A 314 5.50 -23.97 18.47
#